data_AF-C3X7X6-F1
#
_entry.id   AF-C3X7X6-F1
#
_cell.length_a   1.000
_cell.length_b   1.000
_cell.length_c   1.000
_cell.angle_alpha   90.00
_cell.angle_beta   90.00
_cell.angle_gamma   90.00
#
_symmetry.space_group_name_H-M   'P 1'
#
loop_
_entity.id
_entity.type
_entity.pdbx_description
1 polymer ?
#
loop_
_entity_poly.entity_id
_entity_poly.type
_entity_poly.pdbx_seq_one_letter_code
_entity_poly.pdbx_strand_id
1 'polypeptide(L)'
;MTQSSAISAQGTDLQIETGSGTTIAVTGIVVGNPTILTAAGVKNGTVVTLSGFTGANASEINNQSFVATNATAGTFAIQVNTTGKDIEGLAASALQKAYTSVANVKNWSGFDGQAAEVDVTHLRSKAREIRLGLQDFGSISFDINPDYEDAGQNAMRASKAAASRLNYKLTYPNGKVASFGAYVRAMPESGAVDEVIGGSAELRIDGEVIVA
;
A
#
# COMPACT_ATOMS: atom_id res chain seq x y z
N MET A 1 13.24 -24.49 -20.17
CA MET A 1 12.41 -23.48 -19.48
C MET A 1 12.89 -23.43 -18.05
N THR A 2 13.49 -22.32 -17.61
CA THR A 2 13.99 -22.17 -16.24
C THR A 2 12.80 -22.17 -15.29
N GLN A 3 12.74 -23.16 -14.39
CA GLN A 3 11.67 -23.37 -13.41
C GLN A 3 11.52 -22.25 -12.35
N SER A 4 12.42 -21.26 -12.35
CA SER A 4 12.44 -20.24 -11.31
C SER A 4 11.78 -18.95 -11.79
N SER A 5 10.64 -18.62 -11.18
CA SER A 5 9.96 -17.31 -11.26
C SER A 5 10.45 -16.34 -10.18
N ALA A 6 11.57 -16.65 -9.52
CA ALA A 6 12.09 -15.84 -8.42
C ALA A 6 12.44 -14.41 -8.90
N ILE A 7 11.95 -13.43 -8.16
CA ILE A 7 12.21 -12.01 -8.41
C ILE A 7 13.51 -11.65 -7.67
N SER A 8 14.44 -10.99 -8.35
CA SER A 8 15.62 -10.42 -7.68
C SER A 8 15.18 -9.35 -6.69
N ALA A 9 15.77 -9.33 -5.49
CA ALA A 9 15.50 -8.29 -4.50
C ALA A 9 16.21 -6.95 -4.82
N GLN A 10 17.24 -6.97 -5.68
CA GLN A 10 18.02 -5.80 -6.05
C GLN A 10 17.22 -4.86 -6.96
N GLY A 11 17.11 -3.58 -6.59
CA GLY A 11 16.28 -2.59 -7.30
C GLY A 11 14.88 -2.41 -6.70
N THR A 12 14.63 -2.98 -5.53
CA THR A 12 13.40 -2.70 -4.77
C THR A 12 13.42 -1.24 -4.28
N ASP A 13 12.36 -0.49 -4.53
CA ASP A 13 12.22 0.92 -4.12
C ASP A 13 11.10 1.07 -3.08
N LEU A 14 11.45 1.59 -1.90
CA LEU A 14 10.51 1.93 -0.84
C LEU A 14 10.12 3.39 -0.95
N GLN A 15 8.83 3.70 -0.92
CA GLN A 15 8.34 5.07 -1.02
C GLN A 15 7.23 5.34 0.02
N ILE A 16 7.23 6.55 0.58
CA ILE A 16 6.28 7.03 1.58
C ILE A 16 5.39 8.13 1.00
N GLU A 17 4.11 8.14 1.34
CA GLU A 17 3.20 9.24 1.00
C GLU A 17 3.64 10.54 1.69
N THR A 18 3.84 11.59 0.91
CA THR A 18 4.28 12.91 1.42
C THR A 18 3.30 14.04 1.10
N GLY A 19 2.19 13.75 0.43
CA GLY A 19 1.13 14.73 0.20
C GLY A 19 0.15 14.38 -0.90
N SER A 20 -0.66 15.37 -1.30
CA SER A 20 -1.52 15.28 -2.48
C SER A 20 -0.71 15.59 -3.74
N GLY A 21 -0.82 14.73 -4.75
CA GLY A 21 -0.20 14.87 -6.05
C GLY A 21 -1.16 15.48 -7.07
N THR A 22 -1.06 15.02 -8.31
CA THR A 22 -1.80 15.56 -9.45
C THR A 22 -3.24 15.04 -9.49
N THR A 23 -4.19 15.92 -9.81
CA THR A 23 -5.57 15.53 -10.16
C THR A 23 -5.64 15.14 -11.63
N ILE A 24 -6.23 13.98 -11.90
CA ILE A 24 -6.43 13.45 -13.25
C ILE A 24 -7.93 13.37 -13.53
N ALA A 25 -8.34 13.73 -14.75
CA ALA A 25 -9.72 13.58 -15.20
C ALA A 25 -10.04 12.10 -15.47
N VAL A 26 -11.15 11.64 -14.91
CA VAL A 26 -11.73 10.33 -15.20
C VAL A 26 -12.83 10.52 -16.23
N THR A 27 -12.64 9.92 -17.40
CA THR A 27 -13.53 10.08 -18.56
C THR A 27 -14.50 8.91 -18.75
N GLY A 28 -14.47 7.92 -17.86
CA GLY A 28 -15.35 6.77 -17.92
C GLY A 28 -15.21 5.87 -16.70
N ILE A 29 -16.27 5.12 -16.43
CA ILE A 29 -16.32 4.07 -15.41
C ILE A 29 -17.04 2.85 -15.98
N VAL A 30 -16.51 1.66 -15.71
CA VAL A 30 -17.15 0.38 -15.97
C VAL A 30 -17.40 -0.28 -14.63
N VAL A 31 -18.68 -0.38 -14.25
CA VAL A 31 -19.11 -1.04 -13.02
C VAL A 31 -18.83 -2.54 -13.08
N GLY A 32 -18.41 -3.12 -11.96
CA GLY A 32 -18.00 -4.52 -11.89
C GLY A 32 -17.25 -4.87 -10.61
N ASN A 33 -16.55 -6.01 -10.63
CA ASN A 33 -15.67 -6.46 -9.56
C ASN A 33 -14.39 -7.09 -10.17
N PRO A 34 -13.26 -6.38 -10.24
CA PRO A 34 -13.05 -5.01 -9.76
C PRO A 34 -13.72 -3.95 -10.66
N THR A 35 -13.92 -2.75 -10.11
CA THR A 35 -14.44 -1.60 -10.89
C THR A 35 -13.31 -0.98 -11.71
N ILE A 36 -13.58 -0.67 -12.98
CA ILE A 36 -12.56 -0.14 -13.91
C ILE A 36 -12.86 1.33 -14.23
N LEU A 37 -11.83 2.16 -14.19
CA LEU A 37 -11.89 3.60 -14.44
C LEU A 37 -11.04 3.95 -15.66
N THR A 38 -11.52 4.85 -16.50
CA THR A 38 -10.79 5.35 -17.67
C THR A 38 -10.10 6.66 -17.31
N ALA A 39 -8.78 6.61 -17.14
CA ALA A 39 -7.92 7.77 -16.92
C ALA A 39 -6.47 7.43 -17.30
N ALA A 40 -5.76 8.39 -17.89
CA ALA A 40 -4.35 8.24 -18.25
C ALA A 40 -3.42 8.77 -17.14
N GLY A 41 -2.23 8.19 -17.01
CA GLY A 41 -1.19 8.69 -16.09
C GLY A 41 -1.26 8.16 -14.65
N VAL A 42 -2.07 7.13 -14.40
CA VAL A 42 -2.11 6.41 -13.11
C VAL A 42 -1.15 5.23 -13.16
N LYS A 43 -0.31 5.07 -12.13
CA LYS A 43 0.59 3.91 -11.97
C LYS A 43 0.05 2.96 -10.90
N ASN A 44 0.34 1.67 -11.05
CA ASN A 44 0.02 0.65 -10.06
C ASN A 44 0.55 1.01 -8.67
N GLY A 45 -0.25 0.72 -7.64
CA GLY A 45 0.07 0.98 -6.25
C GLY A 45 -0.07 2.43 -5.80
N THR A 46 -0.54 3.33 -6.68
CA THR A 46 -0.81 4.72 -6.30
C THR A 46 -2.18 4.80 -5.61
N VAL A 47 -2.24 5.41 -4.43
CA VAL A 47 -3.53 5.76 -3.80
C VAL A 47 -4.15 6.94 -4.53
N VAL A 48 -5.42 6.80 -4.92
CA VAL A 48 -6.21 7.85 -5.59
C VAL A 48 -7.49 8.13 -4.81
N THR A 49 -7.81 9.41 -4.61
CA THR A 49 -9.08 9.86 -4.05
C THR A 49 -10.03 10.25 -5.17
N LEU A 50 -11.19 9.61 -5.24
CA LEU A 50 -12.16 9.79 -6.31
C LEU A 50 -13.20 10.86 -5.96
N SER A 51 -13.64 11.65 -6.94
CA SER A 51 -14.72 12.63 -6.76
C SER A 51 -15.42 12.96 -8.08
N GLY A 52 -16.61 13.54 -8.01
CA GLY A 52 -17.34 14.02 -9.20
C GLY A 52 -18.08 12.93 -9.99
N PHE A 53 -18.28 11.73 -9.42
CA PHE A 53 -19.17 10.72 -9.99
C PHE A 53 -20.63 11.08 -9.73
N THR A 54 -21.51 10.70 -10.66
CA THR A 54 -22.97 10.88 -10.62
C THR A 54 -23.68 9.53 -10.58
N GLY A 55 -25.01 9.52 -10.37
CA GLY A 55 -25.80 8.29 -10.24
C GLY A 55 -26.24 8.00 -8.80
N ALA A 56 -27.21 7.11 -8.63
CA ALA A 56 -27.84 6.84 -7.33
C ALA A 56 -26.86 6.28 -6.27
N ASN A 57 -25.79 5.61 -6.71
CA ASN A 57 -24.79 4.98 -5.84
C ASN A 57 -23.43 5.71 -5.84
N ALA A 58 -23.34 6.92 -6.41
CA ALA A 58 -22.07 7.65 -6.54
C ALA A 58 -21.41 8.00 -5.20
N SER A 59 -22.20 8.13 -4.13
CA SER A 59 -21.71 8.41 -2.77
C SER A 59 -20.82 7.29 -2.21
N GLU A 60 -20.92 6.07 -2.76
CA GLU A 60 -20.13 4.92 -2.29
C GLU A 60 -18.67 5.00 -2.74
N ILE A 61 -18.36 5.81 -3.75
CA ILE A 61 -16.99 6.00 -4.27
C ILE A 61 -16.50 7.44 -4.17
N ASN A 62 -17.41 8.42 -4.14
CA ASN A 62 -17.04 9.82 -4.02
C ASN A 62 -16.41 10.11 -2.65
N ASN A 63 -15.29 10.83 -2.67
CA ASN A 63 -14.45 11.19 -1.54
C ASN A 63 -13.81 9.99 -0.81
N GLN A 64 -13.83 8.81 -1.44
CA GLN A 64 -13.15 7.62 -0.96
C GLN A 64 -11.78 7.49 -1.64
N SER A 65 -10.81 6.91 -0.90
CA SER A 65 -9.47 6.65 -1.41
C SER A 65 -9.26 5.18 -1.68
N PHE A 66 -8.72 4.85 -2.86
CA PHE A 66 -8.49 3.47 -3.30
C PHE A 66 -7.08 3.33 -3.88
N VAL A 67 -6.50 2.14 -3.77
CA VAL A 67 -5.24 1.81 -4.44
C VAL A 67 -5.54 1.45 -5.89
N ALA A 68 -4.86 2.10 -6.83
CA ALA A 68 -4.94 1.78 -8.25
C ALA A 68 -4.22 0.44 -8.54
N THR A 69 -4.93 -0.48 -9.18
CA THR A 69 -4.45 -1.81 -9.59
C THR A 69 -4.64 -2.00 -11.10
N ASN A 70 -3.90 -2.89 -11.74
CA ASN A 70 -4.01 -3.18 -13.19
C ASN A 70 -4.01 -1.93 -14.09
N ALA A 71 -3.25 -0.91 -13.71
CA ALA A 71 -3.12 0.33 -14.45
C ALA A 71 -2.44 0.10 -15.81
N THR A 72 -3.08 0.62 -16.85
CA THR A 72 -2.58 0.68 -18.21
C THR A 72 -2.33 2.13 -18.60
N ALA A 73 -2.00 2.41 -19.86
CA ALA A 73 -1.82 3.77 -20.34
C ALA A 73 -3.09 4.64 -20.23
N GLY A 74 -4.29 4.04 -20.17
CA GLY A 74 -5.57 4.77 -20.17
C GLY A 74 -6.64 4.26 -19.22
N THR A 75 -6.38 3.20 -18.45
CA THR A 75 -7.33 2.64 -17.49
C THR A 75 -6.64 2.20 -16.21
N PHE A 76 -7.39 2.13 -15.12
CA PHE A 76 -6.95 1.46 -13.89
C PHE A 76 -8.15 0.83 -13.18
N ALA A 77 -7.90 -0.16 -12.34
CA ALA A 77 -8.91 -0.86 -11.57
C ALA A 77 -8.81 -0.52 -10.08
N ILE A 78 -9.96 -0.45 -9.40
CA ILE A 78 -10.06 -0.31 -7.95
C ILE A 78 -10.79 -1.53 -7.37
N GLN A 79 -10.32 -2.01 -6.22
CA GLN A 79 -10.86 -3.20 -5.55
C GLN A 79 -12.14 -2.86 -4.78
N VAL A 80 -13.18 -2.47 -5.52
CA VAL A 80 -14.54 -2.26 -5.01
C VAL A 80 -15.53 -2.97 -5.91
N ASN A 81 -16.50 -3.65 -5.31
CA ASN A 81 -17.60 -4.28 -6.02
C ASN A 81 -18.71 -3.25 -6.27
N THR A 82 -18.88 -2.86 -7.53
CA THR A 82 -19.96 -1.98 -8.00
C THR A 82 -20.95 -2.70 -8.91
N THR A 83 -20.95 -4.03 -8.92
CA THR A 83 -21.87 -4.83 -9.75
C THR A 83 -23.31 -4.45 -9.46
N GLY A 84 -24.04 -4.02 -10.50
CA GLY A 84 -25.45 -3.63 -10.41
C GLY A 84 -25.71 -2.27 -9.77
N LYS A 85 -24.67 -1.47 -9.48
CA LYS A 85 -24.80 -0.11 -8.95
C LYS A 85 -24.93 0.90 -10.09
N ASP A 86 -25.72 1.94 -9.85
CA ASP A 86 -25.86 3.07 -10.76
C ASP A 86 -24.81 4.14 -10.43
N ILE A 87 -23.69 4.09 -11.17
CA ILE A 87 -22.57 5.01 -11.03
C ILE A 87 -22.12 5.44 -12.43
N GLU A 88 -22.10 6.74 -12.66
CA GLU A 88 -21.69 7.37 -13.90
C GLU A 88 -20.53 8.35 -13.63
N GLY A 89 -19.68 8.56 -14.63
CA GLY A 89 -18.52 9.45 -14.48
C GLY A 89 -17.82 9.71 -15.82
N LEU A 90 -18.28 10.75 -16.53
CA LEU A 90 -17.65 11.23 -17.76
C LEU A 90 -16.77 12.48 -17.54
N ALA A 91 -16.93 13.14 -16.40
CA ALA A 91 -16.17 14.32 -15.96
C ALA A 91 -15.78 14.23 -14.48
N ALA A 92 -15.56 13.01 -13.99
CA ALA A 92 -15.12 12.76 -12.63
C ALA A 92 -13.60 13.04 -12.50
N SER A 93 -13.07 13.03 -11.28
CA SER A 93 -11.66 13.26 -11.03
C SER A 93 -11.07 12.24 -10.06
N ALA A 94 -9.78 11.97 -10.25
CA ALA A 94 -8.96 11.13 -9.40
C ALA A 94 -7.75 11.95 -8.93
N LEU A 95 -7.73 12.33 -7.65
CA LEU A 95 -6.58 12.98 -7.02
C LEU A 95 -5.56 11.91 -6.61
N GLN A 96 -4.41 11.89 -7.25
CA GLN A 96 -3.33 10.97 -6.87
C GLN A 96 -2.64 11.45 -5.60
N LYS A 97 -2.19 10.52 -4.75
CA LYS A 97 -1.24 10.82 -3.68
C LYS A 97 0.20 10.88 -4.20
N ALA A 98 0.96 11.83 -3.67
CA ALA A 98 2.38 12.00 -3.98
C ALA A 98 3.21 11.10 -3.06
N TYR A 99 4.24 10.47 -3.63
CA TYR A 99 5.14 9.58 -2.91
C TYR A 99 6.60 9.99 -3.11
N THR A 100 7.37 9.92 -2.04
CA THR A 100 8.80 10.18 -2.03
C THR A 100 9.55 8.88 -1.74
N SER A 101 10.57 8.57 -2.55
CA SER A 101 11.42 7.40 -2.31
C SER A 101 12.28 7.59 -1.06
N VAL A 102 12.51 6.49 -0.34
CA VAL A 102 13.37 6.43 0.84
C VAL A 102 14.73 5.92 0.38
N ALA A 103 15.75 6.77 0.46
CA ALA A 103 17.09 6.42 0.00
C ALA A 103 17.81 5.48 0.98
N ASN A 104 18.87 4.84 0.48
CA ASN A 104 19.85 4.07 1.27
C ASN A 104 19.29 2.85 2.03
N VAL A 105 18.26 2.21 1.49
CA VAL A 105 17.73 0.93 2.00
C VAL A 105 18.65 -0.21 1.57
N LYS A 106 19.13 -1.01 2.53
CA LYS A 106 20.04 -2.14 2.31
C LYS A 106 19.31 -3.46 2.15
N ASN A 107 18.30 -3.69 2.98
CA ASN A 107 17.48 -4.89 2.94
C ASN A 107 16.09 -4.58 3.52
N TRP A 108 15.17 -5.51 3.32
CA TRP A 108 13.84 -5.46 3.87
C TRP A 108 13.39 -6.87 4.23
N SER A 109 12.57 -6.98 5.27
CA SER A 109 11.92 -8.22 5.70
C SER A 109 10.55 -7.88 6.25
N GLY A 110 9.51 -8.62 5.90
CA GLY A 110 8.17 -8.35 6.41
C GLY A 110 7.07 -9.11 5.71
N PHE A 111 5.83 -8.67 5.93
CA PHE A 111 4.60 -9.36 5.54
C PHE A 111 4.43 -10.74 6.19
N ASP A 112 4.95 -10.89 7.41
CA ASP A 112 4.90 -12.12 8.22
C ASP A 112 3.63 -12.21 9.08
N GLY A 113 2.64 -11.37 8.79
CA GLY A 113 1.40 -11.30 9.52
C GLY A 113 0.62 -12.62 9.56
N GLN A 114 0.02 -12.90 10.72
CA GLN A 114 -0.76 -14.11 10.98
C GLN A 114 -2.19 -13.76 11.36
N ALA A 115 -3.16 -14.54 10.88
CA ALA A 115 -4.53 -14.44 11.37
C ALA A 115 -4.63 -15.06 12.76
N ALA A 116 -5.35 -14.40 13.66
CA ALA A 116 -5.59 -14.96 15.00
C ALA A 116 -6.42 -16.25 14.92
N GLU A 117 -6.04 -17.27 15.69
CA GLU A 117 -6.84 -18.48 15.84
C GLU A 117 -7.92 -18.28 16.91
N VAL A 118 -9.18 -18.39 16.53
CA VAL A 118 -10.31 -18.40 17.47
C VAL A 118 -10.68 -19.85 17.73
N ASP A 119 -10.53 -20.29 18.98
CA ASP A 119 -11.00 -21.58 19.43
C ASP A 119 -12.52 -21.57 19.57
N VAL A 120 -13.20 -22.49 18.87
CA VAL A 120 -14.66 -22.66 18.90
C VAL A 120 -15.06 -24.04 19.43
N THR A 121 -14.12 -24.73 20.08
CA THR A 121 -14.34 -26.07 20.65
C THR A 121 -15.48 -26.04 21.66
N HIS A 122 -16.45 -26.95 21.50
CA HIS A 122 -17.57 -27.08 22.42
C HIS A 122 -17.49 -28.40 23.20
N LEU A 123 -18.29 -28.54 24.27
CA LEU A 123 -18.25 -29.71 25.18
C LEU A 123 -18.56 -31.08 24.54
N ARG A 124 -19.00 -31.09 23.27
CA ARG A 124 -19.24 -32.31 22.48
C ARG A 124 -18.21 -32.51 21.36
N SER A 125 -17.30 -31.55 21.17
CA SER A 125 -16.22 -31.67 20.21
C SER A 125 -15.26 -32.75 20.68
N LYS A 126 -14.90 -33.67 19.77
CA LYS A 126 -13.96 -34.77 20.04
C LYS A 126 -12.50 -34.38 19.75
N ALA A 127 -12.30 -33.22 19.13
CA ALA A 127 -11.02 -32.63 18.81
C ALA A 127 -11.16 -31.10 18.83
N ARG A 128 -10.03 -30.38 18.91
CA ARG A 128 -10.01 -28.91 18.88
C ARG A 128 -10.50 -28.39 17.52
N GLU A 129 -11.41 -27.44 17.56
CA GLU A 129 -11.98 -26.79 16.38
C GLU A 129 -11.56 -25.32 16.36
N ILE A 130 -10.96 -24.88 15.25
CA ILE A 130 -10.37 -23.54 15.11
C ILE A 130 -11.03 -22.82 13.94
N ARG A 131 -11.34 -21.54 14.14
CA ARG A 131 -11.70 -20.60 13.08
C ARG A 131 -10.64 -19.50 12.99
N LEU A 132 -10.15 -19.22 11.77
CA LEU A 132 -9.23 -18.11 11.54
C LEU A 132 -9.97 -16.77 11.61
N GLY A 133 -9.40 -15.81 12.35
CA GLY A 133 -9.86 -14.44 12.46
C GLY A 133 -9.45 -13.57 11.28
N LEU A 134 -9.54 -12.25 11.45
CA LEU A 134 -9.06 -11.30 10.44
C LEU A 134 -7.54 -11.43 10.28
N GLN A 135 -7.08 -11.31 9.04
CA GLN A 135 -5.66 -11.32 8.72
C GLN A 135 -5.01 -10.03 9.22
N ASP A 136 -4.08 -10.15 10.14
CA ASP A 136 -3.12 -9.10 10.46
C ASP A 136 -1.95 -9.25 9.50
N PHE A 137 -1.53 -8.17 8.84
CA PHE A 137 -0.41 -8.18 7.89
C PHE A 137 0.96 -7.96 8.56
N GLY A 138 0.99 -7.81 9.89
CA GLY A 138 2.22 -7.89 10.66
C GLY A 138 3.02 -6.59 10.63
N SER A 139 4.34 -6.74 10.58
CA SER A 139 5.28 -5.62 10.50
C SER A 139 6.19 -5.79 9.29
N ILE A 140 6.83 -4.69 8.88
CA ILE A 140 7.90 -4.70 7.90
C ILE A 140 9.08 -3.92 8.47
N SER A 141 10.27 -4.52 8.42
CA SER A 141 11.52 -3.91 8.83
C SER A 141 12.42 -3.66 7.63
N PHE A 142 13.16 -2.56 7.71
CA PHE A 142 14.16 -2.17 6.72
C PHE A 142 15.46 -1.84 7.43
N ASP A 143 16.58 -2.31 6.91
CA ASP A 143 17.88 -1.79 7.31
C ASP A 143 18.26 -0.65 6.37
N ILE A 144 18.61 0.50 6.93
CA ILE A 144 18.93 1.73 6.20
C ILE A 144 20.29 2.27 6.64
N ASN A 145 20.97 3.03 5.78
CA ASN A 145 21.95 4.00 6.27
C ASN A 145 21.21 5.31 6.54
N PRO A 146 21.22 5.83 7.78
CA PRO A 146 20.60 7.11 8.09
C PRO A 146 21.16 8.24 7.24
N ASP A 147 20.28 8.96 6.56
CA ASP A 147 20.58 10.15 5.79
C ASP A 147 19.61 11.26 6.22
N TYR A 148 20.17 12.35 6.75
CA TYR A 148 19.39 13.44 7.32
C TYR A 148 18.91 14.44 6.27
N GLU A 149 19.48 14.41 5.06
CA GLU A 149 19.08 15.24 3.92
C GLU A 149 18.02 14.53 3.06
N ASP A 150 17.82 13.22 3.23
CA ASP A 150 16.82 12.45 2.49
C ASP A 150 15.40 12.82 2.92
N ALA A 151 14.60 13.31 1.96
CA ALA A 151 13.22 13.70 2.19
C ALA A 151 12.32 12.51 2.60
N GLY A 152 12.62 11.30 2.12
CA GLY A 152 11.88 10.08 2.47
C GLY A 152 12.09 9.67 3.92
N GLN A 153 13.36 9.57 4.37
CA GLN A 153 13.70 9.29 5.75
C GLN A 153 13.21 10.40 6.70
N ASN A 154 13.27 11.66 6.28
CA ASN A 154 12.69 12.78 7.03
C ASN A 154 11.18 12.65 7.21
N ALA A 155 10.43 12.25 6.17
CA ALA A 155 9.01 11.98 6.26
C ALA A 155 8.70 10.80 7.21
N MET A 156 9.52 9.75 7.21
CA MET A 156 9.39 8.64 8.15
C MET A 156 9.61 9.10 9.61
N ARG A 157 10.62 9.93 9.87
CA ARG A 157 10.87 10.48 11.21
C ARG A 157 9.77 11.43 11.67
N ALA A 158 9.27 12.28 10.78
CA ALA A 158 8.15 13.15 11.06
C ALA A 158 6.88 12.37 11.38
N SER A 159 6.57 11.31 10.60
CA SER A 159 5.40 10.47 10.85
C SER A 159 5.51 9.66 12.14
N LYS A 160 6.72 9.20 12.51
CA LYS A 160 7.01 8.61 13.81
C LYS A 160 6.72 9.59 14.96
N ALA A 161 7.20 10.83 14.84
CA ALA A 161 6.99 11.86 15.87
C ALA A 161 5.51 12.26 15.99
N ALA A 162 4.78 12.30 14.87
CA ALA A 162 3.35 12.62 14.82
C ALA A 162 2.43 11.43 15.16
N ALA A 163 2.97 10.22 15.28
CA ALA A 163 2.21 8.97 15.40
C ALA A 163 1.12 8.82 14.31
N SER A 164 1.39 9.32 13.09
CA SER A 164 0.43 9.36 11.99
C SER A 164 0.54 8.12 11.10
N ARG A 165 -0.61 7.54 10.73
CA ARG A 165 -0.68 6.50 9.69
C ARG A 165 -0.42 7.14 8.32
N LEU A 166 0.56 6.62 7.60
CA LEU A 166 0.82 7.01 6.20
C LEU A 166 0.78 5.79 5.29
N ASN A 167 0.52 6.04 4.01
CA ASN A 167 0.58 4.99 3.00
C ASN A 167 2.01 4.84 2.48
N TYR A 168 2.42 3.60 2.28
CA TYR A 168 3.71 3.20 1.75
C TYR A 168 3.50 2.36 0.50
N LYS A 169 4.50 2.39 -0.38
CA LYS A 169 4.61 1.44 -1.49
C LYS A 169 6.01 0.86 -1.55
N LEU A 170 6.06 -0.44 -1.82
CA LEU A 170 7.27 -1.19 -2.09
C LEU A 170 7.20 -1.69 -3.54
N THR A 171 8.03 -1.12 -4.40
CA THR A 171 8.07 -1.46 -5.82
C THR A 171 9.18 -2.47 -6.07
N TYR A 172 8.83 -3.66 -6.55
CA TYR A 172 9.77 -4.71 -6.89
C TYR A 172 10.34 -4.53 -8.31
N PRO A 173 11.51 -5.09 -8.62
CA PRO A 173 12.17 -4.94 -9.93
C PRO A 173 11.39 -5.48 -11.12
N ASN A 174 10.44 -6.38 -10.88
CA ASN A 174 9.55 -6.91 -11.92
C ASN A 174 8.32 -6.01 -12.19
N GLY A 175 8.25 -4.83 -11.56
CA GLY A 175 7.17 -3.87 -11.72
C GLY A 175 5.94 -4.14 -10.84
N LYS A 176 5.97 -5.17 -9.98
CA LYS A 176 4.94 -5.40 -8.97
C LYS A 176 5.07 -4.40 -7.83
N VAL A 177 3.95 -3.89 -7.34
CA VAL A 177 3.92 -2.88 -6.28
C VAL A 177 3.06 -3.35 -5.13
N ALA A 178 3.65 -3.53 -3.95
CA ALA A 178 2.92 -3.76 -2.70
C ALA A 178 2.60 -2.41 -2.04
N SER A 179 1.33 -2.11 -1.84
CA SER A 179 0.84 -0.87 -1.25
C SER A 179 0.14 -1.16 0.07
N PHE A 180 0.49 -0.43 1.12
CA PHE A 180 0.00 -0.69 2.48
C PHE A 180 0.01 0.58 3.33
N GLY A 181 -0.88 0.67 4.31
CA GLY A 181 -0.81 1.71 5.34
C GLY A 181 0.00 1.23 6.53
N ALA A 182 0.86 2.08 7.10
CA ALA A 182 1.65 1.70 8.26
C ALA A 182 1.99 2.88 9.19
N TYR A 183 2.36 2.53 10.42
CA TYR A 183 2.93 3.44 11.41
C TYR A 183 4.41 3.13 11.59
N VAL A 184 5.27 4.15 11.65
CA VAL A 184 6.69 3.97 11.97
C VAL A 184 6.83 3.79 13.48
N ARG A 185 7.21 2.59 13.92
CA ARG A 185 7.33 2.24 15.34
C ARG A 185 8.70 2.61 15.89
N ALA A 186 9.75 2.26 15.17
CA ALA A 186 11.12 2.45 15.62
C ALA A 186 12.01 2.86 14.45
N MET A 187 12.94 3.78 14.72
CA MET A 187 14.06 4.09 13.84
C MET A 187 15.34 4.25 14.67
N PRO A 188 15.89 3.17 15.25
CA PRO A 188 17.14 3.25 16.01
C PRO A 188 18.33 3.43 15.05
N GLU A 189 19.38 4.08 15.57
CA GLU A 189 20.67 4.23 14.92
C GLU A 189 21.77 3.57 15.76
N SER A 190 22.77 3.00 15.10
CA SER A 190 23.91 2.33 15.70
C SER A 190 25.20 2.71 14.96
N GLY A 191 26.34 2.66 15.66
CA GLY A 191 27.64 2.91 15.06
C GLY A 191 28.78 2.43 15.95
N ALA A 192 29.89 2.05 15.33
CA ALA A 192 31.13 1.63 15.98
C ALA A 192 32.35 2.34 15.34
N VAL A 193 33.53 2.19 15.93
CA VAL A 193 34.79 2.68 15.33
C VAL A 193 35.02 1.97 13.99
N ASP A 194 35.38 2.72 12.95
CA ASP A 194 35.58 2.26 11.56
C ASP A 194 34.31 1.70 10.87
N GLU A 195 33.10 1.99 11.36
CA GLU A 195 31.83 1.62 10.72
C GLU A 195 31.01 2.83 10.24
N VAL A 196 30.18 2.61 9.22
CA VAL A 196 29.15 3.57 8.79
C VAL A 196 27.97 3.49 9.75
N ILE A 197 27.28 4.61 10.01
CA ILE A 197 26.07 4.62 10.83
C ILE A 197 25.05 3.65 10.24
N GLY A 198 24.69 2.65 11.04
CA GLY A 198 23.60 1.73 10.76
C GLY A 198 22.29 2.31 11.29
N GLY A 199 21.20 2.06 10.59
CA GLY A 199 19.87 2.33 11.07
C GLY A 199 18.94 1.20 10.70
N SER A 200 17.87 1.03 11.46
CA SER A 200 16.75 0.21 11.04
C SER A 200 15.47 1.02 11.12
N ALA A 201 14.47 0.66 10.34
CA ALA A 201 13.13 1.23 10.39
C ALA A 201 12.11 0.10 10.51
N GLU A 202 11.35 0.07 11.60
CA GLU A 202 10.28 -0.89 11.82
C GLU A 202 8.94 -0.20 11.61
N LEU A 203 8.16 -0.69 10.64
CA LEU A 203 6.83 -0.20 10.33
C LEU A 203 5.80 -1.26 10.71
N ARG A 204 4.79 -0.86 11.47
CA ARG A 204 3.64 -1.70 11.80
C ARG A 204 2.55 -1.49 10.76
N ILE A 205 2.18 -2.52 10.02
CA ILE A 205 1.16 -2.44 8.99
C ILE A 205 -0.22 -2.33 9.66
N ASP A 206 -1.05 -1.44 9.16
CA ASP A 206 -2.42 -1.25 9.58
C ASP A 206 -3.34 -1.29 8.36
N GLY A 207 -4.20 -2.31 8.31
CA GLY A 207 -5.08 -2.59 7.17
C GLY A 207 -4.49 -3.56 6.15
N GLU A 208 -5.14 -3.64 5.00
CA GLU A 208 -4.80 -4.60 3.94
C GLU A 208 -3.55 -4.21 3.15
N VAL A 209 -2.77 -5.21 2.74
CA VAL A 209 -1.67 -5.06 1.78
C VAL A 209 -2.19 -5.42 0.39
N ILE A 210 -2.16 -4.46 -0.53
CA ILE A 210 -2.62 -4.64 -1.90
C ILE A 210 -1.39 -4.78 -2.81
N VAL A 211 -1.29 -5.90 -3.53
CA VAL A 211 -0.21 -6.15 -4.51
C VAL A 211 -0.76 -6.00 -5.92
N ALA A 212 -0.22 -5.04 -6.68
CA ALA A 212 -0.60 -4.74 -8.07
C ALA A 212 0.48 -5.18 -9.06
#